data_AF-A0A7C7I897-F1
#
_entry.id   AF-A0A7C7I897-F1
#
_cell.length_a   1.000
_cell.length_b   1.000
_cell.length_c   1.000
_cell.angle_alpha   90.00
_cell.angle_beta   90.00
_cell.angle_gamma   90.00
#
_symmetry.space_group_name_H-M   'P 1'
#
loop_
_entity.id
_entity.type
_entity.pdbx_description
1 polymer ?
#
loop_
_entity_poly.entity_id
_entity_poly.type
_entity_poly.pdbx_seq_one_letter_code
_entity_poly.pdbx_strand_id
1 'polypeptide(L)'
;MAPEADTICPLHHRDEWTHTNTCEVLPNGNIMTSFRLLDTVGIIDKSTGDFVWKWGRGELGHQHDPNLLENGNVLIFDNGWHSVSAPMPSSRIIEIEPKSNEIQWEYKTKPGWDFFSSFISGAQRQPNGNTVICEGMKGRVFEVTNEGEIVWQYVNPFFGDDARFGRSNTVFRAYRYGPDFPGFKGKDLDPGRFAWLNNLHRP
;
A
#
# COMPACT_ATOMS: atom_id res chain seq x y z
N MET A 1 -11.17 19.30 6.04
CA MET A 1 -9.71 19.59 6.01
C MET A 1 -9.54 21.10 6.14
N ALA A 2 -8.47 21.54 6.79
CA ALA A 2 -8.17 22.96 7.00
C ALA A 2 -6.77 23.27 6.42
N PRO A 3 -6.64 24.11 5.38
CA PRO A 3 -5.36 24.35 4.67
C PRO A 3 -4.17 24.71 5.57
N GLU A 4 -4.41 25.41 6.67
CA GLU A 4 -3.39 25.85 7.62
C GLU A 4 -2.87 24.71 8.50
N ALA A 5 -3.71 23.70 8.77
CA ALA A 5 -3.35 22.49 9.51
C ALA A 5 -2.88 21.36 8.58
N ASP A 6 -3.45 21.32 7.38
CA ASP A 6 -3.27 20.30 6.34
C ASP A 6 -2.35 20.82 5.24
N THR A 7 -1.16 21.23 5.64
CA THR A 7 -0.18 21.80 4.71
C THR A 7 0.57 20.71 3.96
N ILE A 8 0.79 20.97 2.67
CA ILE A 8 1.63 20.16 1.80
C ILE A 8 3.09 20.26 2.28
N CYS A 9 3.80 19.12 2.30
CA CYS A 9 5.23 19.09 2.56
C CYS A 9 5.98 20.18 1.76
N PRO A 10 6.92 20.94 2.36
CA PRO A 10 7.61 22.06 1.70
C PRO A 10 8.38 21.68 0.42
N LEU A 11 8.70 20.40 0.24
CA LEU A 11 9.46 19.89 -0.89
C LEU A 11 8.61 19.62 -2.14
N HIS A 12 7.27 19.71 -2.06
CA HIS A 12 6.40 19.48 -3.21
C HIS A 12 5.97 20.74 -3.91
N HIS A 13 5.71 20.56 -5.21
CA HIS A 13 4.96 21.51 -6.01
C HIS A 13 3.58 21.80 -5.39
N ARG A 14 3.06 22.99 -5.66
CA ARG A 14 1.77 23.46 -5.15
C ARG A 14 0.65 23.31 -6.18
N ASP A 15 0.88 22.50 -7.21
CA ASP A 15 -0.04 22.28 -8.33
C ASP A 15 -1.23 21.39 -7.94
N GLU A 16 -1.10 20.61 -6.87
CA GLU A 16 -2.12 19.74 -6.30
C GLU A 16 -2.06 19.75 -4.77
N TRP A 17 -3.22 19.77 -4.10
CA TRP A 17 -3.25 19.86 -2.64
C TRP A 17 -3.09 18.50 -1.94
N THR A 18 -3.93 17.52 -2.25
CA THR A 18 -4.05 16.32 -1.40
C THR A 18 -3.45 15.07 -2.03
N HIS A 19 -3.56 14.93 -3.34
CA HIS A 19 -3.24 13.71 -4.08
C HIS A 19 -3.88 12.48 -3.44
N THR A 20 -5.22 12.44 -3.53
CA THR A 20 -6.02 11.36 -2.94
C THR A 20 -5.80 10.09 -3.75
N ASN A 21 -5.32 9.01 -3.10
CA ASN A 21 -4.94 7.78 -3.80
C ASN A 21 -5.72 6.54 -3.36
N THR A 22 -6.68 6.70 -2.44
CA THR A 22 -7.55 5.63 -1.94
C THR A 22 -8.93 6.19 -1.64
N CYS A 23 -9.97 5.44 -1.99
CA CYS A 23 -11.36 5.72 -1.68
C CYS A 23 -12.10 4.39 -1.58
N GLU A 24 -12.41 3.96 -0.37
CA GLU A 24 -13.06 2.68 -0.10
C GLU A 24 -14.27 2.89 0.83
N VAL A 25 -15.40 2.30 0.48
CA VAL A 25 -16.59 2.29 1.34
C VAL A 25 -16.46 1.13 2.33
N LEU A 26 -16.39 1.46 3.61
CA LEU A 26 -16.29 0.52 4.71
C LEU A 26 -17.63 -0.19 4.98
N PRO A 27 -17.66 -1.32 5.71
CA PRO A 27 -18.89 -2.06 6.00
C PRO A 27 -19.99 -1.24 6.71
N ASN A 28 -19.60 -0.22 7.47
CA ASN A 28 -20.53 0.70 8.15
C ASN A 28 -21.00 1.88 7.27
N GLY A 29 -20.55 1.95 6.01
CA GLY A 29 -20.88 3.00 5.05
C GLY A 29 -19.95 4.21 5.04
N ASN A 30 -19.02 4.32 6.00
CA ASN A 30 -18.01 5.38 6.02
C ASN A 30 -16.95 5.17 4.92
N ILE A 31 -16.14 6.20 4.67
CA ILE A 31 -15.16 6.19 3.57
C ILE A 31 -13.74 6.20 4.14
N MET A 32 -12.96 5.14 3.87
CA MET A 32 -11.51 5.14 4.06
C MET A 32 -10.85 5.91 2.90
N THR A 33 -9.91 6.78 3.24
CA THR A 33 -9.19 7.61 2.27
C THR A 33 -7.73 7.81 2.66
N SER A 34 -6.92 8.19 1.68
CA SER A 34 -5.51 8.53 1.85
C SER A 34 -5.17 9.75 1.01
N PHE A 35 -4.52 10.72 1.65
CA PHE A 35 -4.02 11.96 1.06
C PHE A 35 -2.50 11.93 1.05
N ARG A 36 -1.92 11.55 -0.09
CA ARG A 36 -0.48 11.31 -0.24
C ARG A 36 0.35 12.55 0.07
N LEU A 37 -0.08 13.73 -0.37
CA LEU A 37 0.71 14.97 -0.19
C LEU A 37 0.61 15.57 1.21
N LEU A 38 -0.27 15.02 2.05
CA LEU A 38 -0.51 15.46 3.42
C LEU A 38 -0.01 14.44 4.46
N ASP A 39 0.60 13.34 4.01
CA ASP A 39 1.04 12.23 4.85
C ASP A 39 -0.07 11.71 5.77
N THR A 40 -1.29 11.63 5.25
CA THR A 40 -2.48 11.40 6.08
C THR A 40 -3.43 10.37 5.50
N VAL A 41 -3.85 9.42 6.35
CA VAL A 41 -5.02 8.56 6.11
C VAL A 41 -6.17 8.98 7.01
N GLY A 42 -7.39 8.60 6.65
CA GLY A 42 -8.54 8.87 7.49
C GLY A 42 -9.79 8.10 7.10
N ILE A 43 -10.74 8.09 8.02
CA ILE A 43 -12.09 7.57 7.83
C ILE A 43 -13.06 8.75 7.93
N ILE A 44 -13.87 8.92 6.90
CA ILE A 44 -14.86 9.99 6.78
C ILE A 44 -16.25 9.41 7.05
N ASP A 45 -17.00 10.04 7.95
CA ASP A 45 -18.44 9.80 8.07
C ASP A 45 -19.11 10.23 6.76
N LYS A 46 -19.71 9.28 6.06
CA LYS A 46 -20.26 9.54 4.73
C LYS A 46 -21.47 10.50 4.77
N SER A 47 -22.19 10.55 5.89
CA SER A 47 -23.39 11.36 6.04
C SER A 47 -23.06 12.82 6.35
N THR A 48 -22.02 13.07 7.14
CA THR A 48 -21.64 14.44 7.55
C THR A 48 -20.48 15.01 6.74
N GLY A 49 -19.62 14.15 6.18
CA GLY A 49 -18.36 14.56 5.53
C GLY A 49 -17.22 14.82 6.52
N ASP A 50 -17.43 14.60 7.81
CA ASP A 50 -16.40 14.81 8.84
C ASP A 50 -15.47 13.60 8.97
N PHE A 51 -14.23 13.84 9.39
CA PHE A 51 -13.34 12.75 9.78
C PHE A 51 -13.77 12.19 11.14
N VAL A 52 -14.07 10.89 11.18
CA VAL A 52 -14.22 10.15 12.45
C VAL A 52 -12.88 9.63 12.96
N TRP A 53 -11.89 9.51 12.07
CA TRP A 53 -10.50 9.22 12.41
C TRP A 53 -9.58 9.81 11.33
N LYS A 54 -8.41 10.27 11.76
CA LYS A 54 -7.38 10.85 10.89
C LYS A 54 -6.01 10.66 11.53
N TRP A 55 -5.03 10.17 10.78
CA TRP A 55 -3.71 9.86 11.31
C TRP A 55 -2.61 9.90 10.22
N GLY A 56 -1.36 10.09 10.63
CA GLY A 56 -0.18 9.88 9.80
C GLY A 56 0.78 11.06 9.72
N ARG A 57 0.30 12.28 9.96
CA ARG A 57 1.13 13.49 9.87
C ARG A 57 2.30 13.44 10.86
N GLY A 58 3.53 13.51 10.35
CA GLY A 58 4.76 13.38 11.15
C GLY A 58 5.23 11.94 11.35
N GLU A 59 4.43 10.96 10.95
CA GLU A 59 4.70 9.52 11.09
C GLU A 59 4.93 8.83 9.75
N LEU A 60 4.12 9.18 8.75
CA LEU A 60 4.10 8.61 7.40
C LEU A 60 4.88 9.47 6.39
N GLY A 61 5.21 8.86 5.25
CA GLY A 61 5.69 9.57 4.06
C GLY A 61 5.02 9.06 2.79
N HIS A 62 4.08 9.85 2.26
CA HIS A 62 3.39 9.61 0.99
C HIS A 62 2.76 8.22 0.86
N GLN A 63 2.12 7.75 1.92
CA GLN A 63 1.50 6.45 2.01
C GLN A 63 0.46 6.19 0.91
N HIS A 64 0.23 4.90 0.66
CA HIS A 64 -0.79 4.39 -0.25
C HIS A 64 -1.60 3.29 0.43
N ASP A 65 -2.78 3.04 -0.12
CA ASP A 65 -3.56 1.82 0.09
C ASP A 65 -3.81 1.47 1.57
N PRO A 66 -4.38 2.38 2.39
CA PRO A 66 -4.95 1.96 3.67
C PRO A 66 -6.11 0.99 3.44
N ASN A 67 -6.10 -0.13 4.17
CA ASN A 67 -7.14 -1.16 4.13
C ASN A 67 -7.65 -1.43 5.55
N LEU A 68 -8.98 -1.49 5.75
CA LEU A 68 -9.56 -1.89 7.03
C LEU A 68 -9.48 -3.42 7.18
N LEU A 69 -8.92 -3.88 8.30
CA LEU A 69 -8.82 -5.29 8.66
C LEU A 69 -10.04 -5.74 9.49
N GLU A 70 -10.29 -7.05 9.53
CA GLU A 70 -11.43 -7.63 10.28
C GLU A 70 -11.39 -7.31 11.79
N ASN A 71 -10.20 -7.15 12.36
CA ASN A 71 -10.00 -6.75 13.76
C ASN A 71 -10.26 -5.26 14.02
N GLY A 72 -10.55 -4.46 12.98
CA GLY A 72 -10.77 -3.02 13.05
C GLY A 72 -9.48 -2.18 12.93
N ASN A 73 -8.32 -2.81 12.79
CA ASN A 73 -7.07 -2.12 12.51
C ASN A 73 -6.99 -1.68 11.04
N VAL A 74 -6.06 -0.79 10.74
CA VAL A 74 -5.81 -0.31 9.38
C VAL A 74 -4.42 -0.74 8.93
N LEU A 75 -4.34 -1.50 7.84
CA LEU A 75 -3.09 -1.85 7.19
C LEU A 75 -2.72 -0.76 6.18
N ILE A 76 -1.50 -0.23 6.21
CA ILE A 76 -1.06 0.88 5.37
C ILE A 76 0.26 0.53 4.70
N PHE A 77 0.39 0.81 3.40
CA PHE A 77 1.68 0.87 2.74
C PHE A 77 2.27 2.27 2.95
N ASP A 78 3.23 2.42 3.86
CA ASP A 78 3.96 3.67 4.06
C ASP A 78 5.15 3.70 3.09
N ASN A 79 5.08 4.58 2.09
CA ASN A 79 6.12 4.69 1.08
C ASN A 79 7.42 5.30 1.66
N GLY A 80 7.32 6.07 2.75
CA GLY A 80 8.42 6.73 3.45
C GLY A 80 9.12 7.84 2.66
N TRP A 81 8.54 8.32 1.55
CA TRP A 81 9.12 9.43 0.79
C TRP A 81 8.84 10.75 1.51
N HIS A 82 9.88 11.57 1.71
CA HIS A 82 9.86 12.77 2.55
C HIS A 82 9.44 12.54 4.01
N SER A 83 9.46 11.29 4.49
CA SER A 83 9.22 11.02 5.90
C SER A 83 10.27 11.70 6.77
N VAL A 84 9.83 12.28 7.88
CA VAL A 84 10.70 12.89 8.90
C VAL A 84 11.08 11.92 10.01
N SER A 85 10.54 10.70 10.00
CA SER A 85 10.77 9.68 11.03
C SER A 85 11.99 8.78 10.74
N ALA A 86 12.62 8.91 9.57
CA ALA A 86 13.78 8.11 9.17
C ALA A 86 14.89 8.96 8.53
N PRO A 87 16.18 8.63 8.75
CA PRO A 87 17.30 9.38 8.18
C PRO A 87 17.48 9.14 6.67
N MET A 88 16.86 8.09 6.12
CA MET A 88 16.89 7.75 4.70
C MET A 88 15.52 7.21 4.26
N PRO A 89 15.11 7.45 2.99
CA PRO A 89 13.87 6.88 2.47
C PRO A 89 13.87 5.35 2.52
N SER A 90 12.80 4.79 3.08
CA SER A 90 12.52 3.36 3.13
C SER A 90 11.02 3.16 3.23
N SER A 91 10.51 2.09 2.64
CA SER A 91 9.09 1.74 2.78
C SER A 91 8.89 0.79 3.94
N ARG A 92 7.69 0.82 4.51
CA ARG A 92 7.25 -0.13 5.52
C ARG A 92 5.77 -0.44 5.34
N ILE A 93 5.35 -1.61 5.81
CA ILE A 93 3.93 -1.90 5.97
C ILE A 93 3.63 -1.79 7.45
N ILE A 94 2.58 -1.07 7.81
CA ILE A 94 2.17 -0.92 9.21
C ILE A 94 0.73 -1.36 9.39
N GLU A 95 0.42 -1.96 10.53
CA GLU A 95 -0.93 -2.16 11.03
C GLU A 95 -1.13 -1.23 12.22
N ILE A 96 -2.08 -0.31 12.14
CA ILE A 96 -2.38 0.66 13.21
C ILE A 96 -3.76 0.41 13.80
N GLU A 97 -3.87 0.50 15.13
CA GLU A 97 -5.15 0.49 15.82
C GLU A 97 -5.72 1.93 15.89
N PRO A 98 -6.85 2.25 15.24
CA PRO A 98 -7.37 3.61 15.17
C PRO A 98 -7.77 4.22 16.53
N LYS A 99 -8.08 3.38 17.54
CA LYS A 99 -8.51 3.85 18.87
C LYS A 99 -7.36 4.42 19.69
N SER A 100 -6.20 3.78 19.64
CA SER A 100 -5.00 4.15 20.40
C SER A 100 -3.98 4.91 19.54
N ASN A 101 -4.08 4.80 18.21
CA ASN A 101 -3.05 5.19 17.24
C ASN A 101 -1.71 4.46 17.42
N GLU A 102 -1.73 3.27 18.05
CA GLU A 102 -0.54 2.45 18.21
C GLU A 102 -0.33 1.55 16.99
N ILE A 103 0.92 1.48 16.53
CA ILE A 103 1.35 0.53 15.49
C ILE A 103 1.47 -0.85 16.14
N GLN A 104 0.56 -1.76 15.78
CA GLN A 104 0.46 -3.12 16.32
C GLN A 104 1.39 -4.11 15.60
N TRP A 105 1.71 -3.82 14.34
CA TRP A 105 2.63 -4.64 13.54
C TRP A 105 3.35 -3.77 12.50
N GLU A 106 4.59 -4.13 12.19
CA GLU A 106 5.41 -3.45 11.18
C GLU A 106 6.26 -4.46 10.40
N TYR A 107 6.23 -4.36 9.08
CA TYR A 107 7.22 -4.97 8.19
C TYR A 107 8.13 -3.90 7.60
N LYS A 108 9.45 -4.09 7.77
CA LYS A 108 10.52 -3.28 7.18
C LYS A 108 11.77 -4.13 6.99
N THR A 109 12.68 -3.68 6.13
CA THR A 109 13.97 -4.34 5.93
C THR A 109 15.10 -3.63 6.68
N LYS A 110 16.20 -4.34 6.88
CA LYS A 110 17.46 -3.76 7.37
C LYS A 110 18.61 -4.26 6.48
N PRO A 111 19.24 -3.38 5.68
CA PRO A 111 18.99 -1.94 5.60
C PRO A 111 17.62 -1.56 4.98
N GLY A 112 17.12 -0.37 5.31
CA GLY A 112 15.78 0.07 4.90
C GLY A 112 15.60 0.24 3.40
N TRP A 113 16.67 0.53 2.66
CA TRP A 113 16.60 0.73 1.20
C TRP A 113 16.38 -0.57 0.40
N ASP A 114 16.54 -1.74 1.02
CA ASP A 114 16.22 -3.02 0.37
C ASP A 114 14.73 -3.14 0.03
N PHE A 115 13.88 -2.48 0.82
CA PHE A 115 12.45 -2.32 0.56
C PHE A 115 12.08 -0.84 0.47
N PHE A 116 11.88 -0.36 -0.75
CA PHE A 116 11.57 1.04 -0.98
C PHE A 116 10.86 1.27 -2.33
N SER A 117 9.70 1.92 -2.25
CA SER A 117 8.92 2.41 -3.38
C SER A 117 8.36 3.80 -3.05
N SER A 118 8.81 4.86 -3.73
CA SER A 118 8.46 6.25 -3.40
C SER A 118 7.05 6.69 -3.82
N PHE A 119 6.37 5.88 -4.62
CA PHE A 119 5.00 6.06 -5.09
C PHE A 119 4.35 4.69 -5.37
N ILE A 120 3.06 4.71 -5.70
CA ILE A 120 2.23 3.52 -5.98
C ILE A 120 2.34 2.50 -4.84
N SER A 121 2.11 1.22 -5.13
CA SER A 121 2.15 0.11 -4.17
C SER A 121 0.83 -0.15 -3.45
N GLY A 122 0.84 -1.25 -2.69
CA GLY A 122 -0.26 -1.67 -1.84
C GLY A 122 0.11 -2.89 -1.01
N ALA A 123 -0.72 -3.20 -0.02
CA ALA A 123 -0.55 -4.36 0.83
C ALA A 123 -1.90 -4.98 1.19
N GLN A 124 -1.95 -6.30 1.25
CA GLN A 124 -3.18 -7.05 1.52
C GLN A 124 -2.89 -8.20 2.50
N ARG A 125 -3.47 -8.10 3.70
CA ARG A 125 -3.51 -9.19 4.66
C ARG A 125 -4.32 -10.35 4.09
N GLN A 126 -3.77 -11.56 4.13
CA GLN A 126 -4.39 -12.79 3.66
C GLN A 126 -5.06 -13.54 4.82
N PRO A 127 -6.02 -14.45 4.53
CA PRO A 127 -6.71 -15.23 5.57
C PRO A 127 -5.80 -16.11 6.45
N ASN A 128 -4.62 -16.49 5.95
CA ASN A 128 -3.62 -17.24 6.71
C ASN A 128 -2.77 -16.36 7.65
N GLY A 129 -3.01 -15.05 7.70
CA GLY A 129 -2.23 -14.08 8.50
C GLY A 129 -1.03 -13.48 7.77
N ASN A 130 -0.62 -14.03 6.62
CA ASN A 130 0.45 -13.45 5.82
C ASN A 130 0.03 -12.14 5.15
N THR A 131 1.01 -11.34 4.72
CA THR A 131 0.75 -10.09 4.01
C THR A 131 1.36 -10.14 2.61
N VAL A 132 0.52 -9.99 1.58
CA VAL A 132 0.97 -9.80 0.20
C VAL A 132 1.26 -8.32 0.00
N ILE A 133 2.42 -8.00 -0.55
CA ILE A 133 2.95 -6.66 -0.70
C ILE A 133 3.30 -6.43 -2.17
N CYS A 134 2.77 -5.37 -2.75
CA CYS A 134 3.13 -4.88 -4.08
C CYS A 134 4.14 -3.74 -3.92
N GLU A 135 5.43 -3.97 -4.11
CA GLU A 135 6.45 -2.92 -4.21
C GLU A 135 6.45 -2.37 -5.64
N GLY A 136 5.56 -1.41 -5.88
CA GLY A 136 5.14 -1.04 -7.22
C GLY A 136 6.26 -0.45 -8.08
N MET A 137 7.12 0.41 -7.52
CA MET A 137 8.22 1.05 -8.27
C MET A 137 9.25 0.02 -8.78
N LYS A 138 9.42 -1.11 -8.09
CA LYS A 138 10.33 -2.20 -8.51
C LYS A 138 9.62 -3.31 -9.30
N GLY A 139 8.31 -3.16 -9.55
CA GLY A 139 7.50 -4.18 -10.22
C GLY A 139 7.48 -5.53 -9.48
N ARG A 140 7.74 -5.52 -8.17
CA ARG A 140 7.87 -6.74 -7.35
C ARG A 140 6.60 -6.92 -6.52
N VAL A 141 6.10 -8.14 -6.47
CA VAL A 141 5.04 -8.57 -5.55
C VAL A 141 5.59 -9.71 -4.71
N PHE A 142 5.43 -9.67 -3.40
CA PHE A 142 5.94 -10.70 -2.50
C PHE A 142 5.00 -10.92 -1.33
N GLU A 143 5.10 -12.08 -0.68
CA GLU A 143 4.31 -12.42 0.49
C GLU A 143 5.23 -12.66 1.68
N VAL A 144 4.87 -12.06 2.82
CA VAL A 144 5.60 -12.22 4.07
C VAL A 144 4.74 -12.89 5.14
N THR A 145 5.36 -13.70 5.98
CA THR A 145 4.75 -14.14 7.25
C THR A 145 4.56 -12.96 8.21
N ASN A 146 3.83 -13.19 9.30
CA ASN A 146 3.69 -12.20 10.37
C ASN A 146 5.04 -11.88 11.04
N GLU A 147 5.99 -12.80 11.00
CA GLU A 147 7.36 -12.65 11.49
C GLU A 147 8.27 -11.93 10.48
N GLY A 148 7.77 -11.64 9.27
CA GLY A 148 8.48 -10.91 8.22
C GLY A 148 9.30 -11.77 7.27
N GLU A 149 9.12 -13.10 7.28
CA GLU A 149 9.83 -14.00 6.36
C GLU A 149 9.16 -13.99 4.98
N ILE A 150 9.94 -13.76 3.92
CA ILE A 150 9.41 -13.84 2.55
C ILE A 150 9.18 -15.31 2.18
N VAL A 151 7.93 -15.68 1.92
CA VAL A 151 7.52 -17.05 1.56
C VAL A 151 7.15 -17.22 0.09
N TRP A 152 6.97 -16.11 -0.63
CA TRP A 152 6.69 -16.12 -2.06
C TRP A 152 7.10 -14.77 -2.68
N GLN A 153 7.52 -14.78 -3.95
CA GLN A 153 7.78 -13.57 -4.71
C GLN A 153 7.53 -13.74 -6.20
N TYR A 154 7.28 -12.61 -6.85
CA TYR A 154 7.15 -12.45 -8.29
C TYR A 154 7.68 -11.09 -8.71
N VAL A 155 8.41 -11.04 -9.82
CA VAL A 155 8.85 -9.78 -10.45
C VAL A 155 8.20 -9.68 -11.82
N ASN A 156 7.54 -8.55 -12.09
CA ASN A 156 6.94 -8.27 -13.37
C ASN A 156 8.01 -8.27 -14.48
N PRO A 157 7.96 -9.20 -15.47
CA PRO A 157 8.96 -9.23 -16.54
C PRO A 157 8.64 -8.26 -17.68
N PHE A 158 7.48 -7.61 -17.65
CA PHE A 158 7.02 -6.72 -18.72
C PHE A 158 7.49 -5.29 -18.46
N PHE A 159 8.38 -4.81 -19.33
CA PHE A 159 8.85 -3.43 -19.33
C PHE A 159 8.12 -2.61 -20.38
N GLY A 160 7.78 -1.38 -20.03
CA GLY A 160 7.27 -0.35 -20.92
C GLY A 160 8.04 0.96 -20.77
N ASP A 161 7.93 1.83 -21.76
CA ASP A 161 8.50 3.18 -21.69
C ASP A 161 7.58 4.09 -20.85
N ASP A 162 8.14 4.69 -19.80
CA ASP A 162 7.51 5.76 -19.01
C ASP A 162 8.29 7.07 -19.24
N ALA A 163 7.58 8.17 -19.49
CA ALA A 163 8.19 9.46 -19.82
C ALA A 163 9.06 10.05 -18.69
N ARG A 164 8.82 9.66 -17.43
CA ARG A 164 9.54 10.14 -16.24
C ARG A 164 10.65 9.19 -15.82
N PHE A 165 10.45 7.88 -16.00
CA PHE A 165 11.34 6.85 -15.45
C PHE A 165 12.08 6.02 -16.52
N GLY A 166 11.84 6.28 -17.79
CA GLY A 166 12.40 5.49 -18.90
C GLY A 166 11.77 4.09 -18.95
N ARG A 167 12.56 3.07 -19.32
CA ARG A 167 12.08 1.69 -19.31
C ARG A 167 11.84 1.19 -17.89
N SER A 168 10.59 0.90 -17.55
CA SER A 168 10.19 0.43 -16.22
C SER A 168 9.17 -0.70 -16.30
N ASN A 169 9.12 -1.53 -15.26
CA ASN A 169 8.17 -2.63 -15.10
C ASN A 169 7.19 -2.36 -13.93
N THR A 170 6.90 -1.07 -13.68
CA THR A 170 6.13 -0.65 -12.50
C THR A 170 4.76 -1.33 -12.44
N VAL A 171 4.32 -1.66 -11.22
CA VAL A 171 3.01 -2.25 -10.96
C VAL A 171 2.26 -1.34 -10.00
N PHE A 172 1.12 -0.80 -10.45
CA PHE A 172 0.34 0.14 -9.65
C PHE A 172 -0.11 -0.46 -8.30
N ARG A 173 -0.74 -1.64 -8.36
CA ARG A 173 -1.25 -2.40 -7.22
C ARG A 173 -1.42 -3.86 -7.61
N ALA A 174 -1.37 -4.77 -6.63
CA ALA A 174 -1.67 -6.18 -6.82
C ALA A 174 -2.55 -6.69 -5.67
N TYR A 175 -3.42 -7.65 -5.99
CA TYR A 175 -4.27 -8.36 -5.04
C TYR A 175 -4.09 -9.86 -5.24
N ARG A 176 -4.14 -10.62 -4.15
CA ARG A 176 -4.17 -12.08 -4.18
C ARG A 176 -5.59 -12.55 -3.87
N TYR A 177 -6.08 -13.45 -4.72
CA TYR A 177 -7.39 -14.06 -4.58
C TYR A 177 -7.23 -15.56 -4.33
N GLY A 178 -8.00 -16.10 -3.39
CA GLY A 178 -8.07 -17.54 -3.16
C GLY A 178 -8.71 -18.30 -4.33
N PRO A 179 -8.55 -19.63 -4.40
CA PRO A 179 -9.12 -20.44 -5.48
C PRO A 179 -10.66 -20.35 -5.55
N ASP A 180 -11.31 -20.08 -4.42
CA ASP A 180 -12.77 -19.96 -4.31
C ASP A 180 -13.30 -18.56 -4.68
N PHE A 181 -12.44 -17.65 -5.16
CA PHE A 181 -12.86 -16.30 -5.54
C PHE A 181 -13.96 -16.37 -6.62
N PRO A 182 -15.15 -15.78 -6.38
CA PRO A 182 -16.28 -15.93 -7.31
C PRO A 182 -15.99 -15.45 -8.75
N GLY A 183 -15.08 -14.50 -8.91
CA GLY A 183 -14.64 -14.01 -10.23
C GLY A 183 -13.94 -15.06 -11.10
N PHE A 184 -13.49 -16.17 -10.51
CA PHE A 184 -12.87 -17.30 -11.22
C PHE A 184 -13.87 -18.34 -11.72
N LYS A 185 -15.13 -18.30 -11.29
CA LYS A 185 -16.13 -19.30 -11.68
C LYS A 185 -16.29 -19.32 -13.22
N GLY A 186 -16.10 -20.51 -13.81
CA GLY A 186 -16.21 -20.71 -15.26
C GLY A 186 -15.06 -20.11 -16.08
N LYS A 187 -13.96 -19.68 -15.43
CA LYS A 187 -12.73 -19.27 -16.11
C LYS A 187 -11.79 -20.47 -16.22
N ASP A 188 -11.12 -20.57 -17.36
CA ASP A 188 -10.00 -21.48 -17.53
C ASP A 188 -8.76 -20.87 -16.87
N LEU A 189 -8.32 -21.47 -15.77
CA LEU A 189 -7.17 -21.06 -14.98
C LEU A 189 -5.98 -22.03 -15.15
N ASP A 190 -5.87 -22.71 -16.29
CA ASP A 190 -4.76 -23.62 -16.55
C ASP A 190 -3.40 -22.92 -16.34
N PRO A 191 -2.62 -23.28 -15.29
CA PRO A 191 -1.33 -22.66 -15.04
C PRO A 191 -0.30 -23.00 -16.13
N GLY A 192 -0.55 -24.03 -16.94
CA GLY A 192 0.27 -24.42 -18.09
C GLY A 192 0.23 -23.40 -19.23
N ARG A 193 -0.91 -22.72 -19.42
CA ARG A 193 -1.09 -21.72 -20.49
C ARG A 193 -0.10 -20.57 -20.43
N PHE A 194 0.35 -20.22 -19.23
CA PHE A 194 1.37 -19.20 -18.97
C PHE A 194 2.53 -19.76 -18.16
N ALA A 195 2.91 -21.03 -18.37
CA ALA A 195 4.00 -21.68 -17.64
C ALA A 195 5.30 -20.88 -17.68
N TRP A 196 5.61 -20.23 -18.81
CA TRP A 196 6.78 -19.37 -18.95
C TRP A 196 6.78 -18.15 -18.00
N LEU A 197 5.60 -17.63 -17.66
CA LEU A 197 5.42 -16.53 -16.71
C LEU A 197 5.39 -17.05 -15.27
N ASN A 198 4.69 -18.16 -15.05
CA ASN A 198 4.48 -18.78 -13.74
C ASN A 198 5.74 -19.48 -13.18
N ASN A 199 6.71 -19.82 -14.04
CA ASN A 199 7.93 -20.53 -13.66
C ASN A 199 9.16 -19.62 -13.55
N LEU A 200 9.07 -18.35 -13.95
CA LEU A 200 10.23 -17.44 -14.01
C LEU A 200 10.87 -17.19 -12.61
N HIS A 201 10.10 -17.37 -11.54
CA HIS A 201 10.50 -17.09 -10.17
C HIS A 201 10.06 -18.16 -9.16
N ARG A 202 9.91 -19.42 -9.59
CA ARG A 202 9.78 -20.52 -8.61
C ARG A 202 11.09 -20.65 -7.82
N PRO A 203 11.02 -20.90 -6.50
CA PRO A 203 12.22 -21.27 -5.73
C PRO A 203 12.88 -22.53 -6.28
#